data_AF-A0A7I8DMB4-F1
#
_entry.id   AF-A0A7I8DMB4-F1
#
_cell.length_a   1.000
_cell.length_b   1.000
_cell.length_c   1.000
_cell.angle_alpha   90.00
_cell.angle_beta   90.00
_cell.angle_gamma   90.00
#
_symmetry.space_group_name_H-M   'P 1'
#
loop_
_entity.id
_entity.type
_entity.pdbx_description
1 polymer ?
#
loop_
_entity_poly.entity_id
_entity_poly.type
_entity_poly.pdbx_seq_one_letter_code
_entity_poly.pdbx_strand_id
1 'polypeptide(L)' 'MKKWEYRILEVSMDLNDNDEIEVNNLGKEGWEMISVTSIIKDSVSGGSYTSSVIFTLKRELE' A
#
# COMPACT_ATOMS: atom_id res chain seq x y z
N MET A 1 23.72 -1.65 -16.98
CA MET A 1 22.96 -0.82 -16.01
C MET A 1 21.79 -1.65 -15.53
N LYS A 2 21.52 -1.67 -14.23
CA LYS A 2 20.34 -2.36 -13.68
C LYS A 2 19.06 -1.67 -14.17
N LYS A 3 18.06 -2.44 -14.56
CA LYS A 3 16.73 -1.94 -14.93
C LYS A 3 15.77 -2.25 -13.79
N TRP A 4 14.89 -1.30 -13.48
CA TRP A 4 13.94 -1.43 -12.37
C TRP A 4 12.52 -1.24 -12.90
N GLU A 5 11.61 -2.05 -12.37
CA GLU A 5 10.17 -1.86 -12.53
C GLU A 5 9.59 -1.37 -11.20
N TYR A 6 8.63 -0.45 -11.28
CA TYR A 6 7.96 0.13 -10.12
C TYR A 6 6.46 -0.13 -10.19
N ARG A 7 5.83 -0.38 -9.05
CA ARG A 7 4.38 -0.58 -8.92
C ARG A 7 3.86 0.17 -7.70
N ILE A 8 2.68 0.77 -7.87
CA ILE A 8 1.95 1.47 -6.82
C ILE A 8 0.65 0.71 -6.57
N LEU A 9 0.32 0.48 -5.31
CA LEU A 9 -0.92 -0.16 -4.90
C LEU A 9 -1.62 0.69 -3.86
N GLU A 10 -2.86 1.06 -4.14
CA GLU A 10 -3.74 1.74 -3.18
C GLU A 10 -4.70 0.70 -2.61
N VAL A 11 -4.65 0.54 -1.29
CA VAL A 11 -5.55 -0.31 -0.52
C VAL A 11 -6.46 0.60 0.29
N SER A 12 -7.73 0.68 -0.09
CA SER A 12 -8.73 1.47 0.64
C SER A 12 -9.56 0.54 1.51
N MET A 13 -9.54 0.77 2.83
CA MET A 13 -10.32 -0.03 3.79
C MET A 13 -10.87 0.91 4.87
N ASP A 14 -11.96 0.50 5.51
CA ASP A 14 -12.34 1.08 6.80
C ASP A 14 -11.35 0.56 7.84
N LEU A 15 -10.16 1.17 7.85
CA LEU A 15 -9.07 0.73 8.72
C LEU A 15 -9.38 1.13 10.15
N ASN A 16 -9.44 0.14 11.02
CA ASN A 16 -9.30 0.31 12.45
C ASN A 16 -7.83 0.20 12.84
N ASP A 17 -7.42 0.78 13.97
CA ASP A 17 -6.01 0.82 14.41
C ASP A 17 -5.35 -0.58 14.59
N ASN A 18 -6.14 -1.66 14.55
CA ASN A 18 -5.69 -3.05 14.72
C ASN A 18 -5.73 -3.89 13.43
N ASP A 19 -6.03 -3.30 12.28
CA ASP A 19 -6.11 -4.06 11.03
C ASP A 19 -4.71 -4.33 10.45
N GLU A 20 -4.38 -5.61 10.29
CA GLU A 20 -3.16 -6.04 9.60
C GLU A 20 -3.41 -6.17 8.10
N ILE A 21 -2.66 -5.42 7.28
CA ILE A 21 -2.73 -5.51 5.81
C ILE A 21 -1.67 -6.49 5.33
N GLU A 22 -2.09 -7.67 4.85
CA GLU A 22 -1.18 -8.65 4.25
C GLU A 22 -0.78 -8.23 2.82
N VAL A 23 0.41 -7.65 2.68
CA VAL A 23 1.05 -7.30 1.39
C VAL A 23 1.93 -8.43 0.81
N ASN A 24 1.96 -9.57 1.48
CA ASN A 24 2.90 -10.69 1.30
C ASN A 24 2.94 -11.27 -0.11
N ASN A 25 1.82 -11.22 -0.86
CA ASN A 25 1.76 -11.83 -2.20
C ASN A 25 2.74 -11.20 -3.20
N LEU A 26 3.07 -9.92 -3.05
CA LEU A 26 4.01 -9.25 -3.97
C LEU A 26 5.45 -9.48 -3.58
N GLY A 27 5.74 -9.63 -2.28
CA GLY A 27 7.07 -10.04 -1.81
C GLY A 27 7.49 -11.39 -2.40
N LYS A 28 6.53 -12.32 -2.54
CA LYS A 28 6.76 -13.63 -3.18
C LYS A 28 7.07 -13.55 -4.69
N GLU A 29 6.70 -12.45 -5.33
CA GLU A 29 6.94 -12.19 -6.77
C GLU A 29 8.24 -11.38 -7.02
N GLY A 30 9.10 -11.24 -6.01
CA GLY A 30 10.36 -10.50 -6.12
C GLY A 30 10.22 -8.98 -6.01
N TRP A 31 9.05 -8.49 -5.55
CA TRP A 31 8.86 -7.06 -5.26
C TRP A 31 9.36 -6.70 -3.87
N GLU A 32 10.21 -5.68 -3.81
CA GLU A 32 10.68 -5.05 -2.59
C GLU A 32 9.82 -3.81 -2.32
N MET A 33 9.23 -3.72 -1.13
CA MET A 33 8.55 -2.50 -0.69
C MET A 33 9.59 -1.42 -0.36
N ILE A 34 9.37 -0.21 -0.88
CA ILE A 34 10.27 0.93 -0.65
C ILE A 34 9.61 2.12 0.03
N SER A 35 8.28 2.18 0.04
CA SER A 35 7.54 3.22 0.74
C SER A 35 6.11 2.77 1.06
N VAL A 36 5.61 3.27 2.19
CA VAL A 36 4.21 3.18 2.62
C VAL A 36 3.74 4.59 2.95
N THR A 37 2.60 5.00 2.40
CA THR A 37 1.98 6.30 2.68
C THR A 37 0.52 6.09 3.05
N SER A 38 0.15 6.49 4.27
CA SER A 38 -1.25 6.49 4.70
C SER A 38 -1.92 7.79 4.27
N ILE A 39 -3.09 7.67 3.64
CA ILE A 39 -3.99 8.76 3.27
C ILE A 39 -5.25 8.59 4.11
N ILE A 40 -5.41 9.44 5.11
CA ILE A 40 -6.66 9.54 5.87
C ILE A 40 -7.59 10.44 5.06
N LYS A 41 -8.73 9.93 4.61
CA LYS A 41 -9.77 10.75 3.95
C LYS A 41 -10.81 11.11 5.01
N ASP A 42 -10.74 12.34 5.53
CA ASP A 42 -11.69 12.80 6.56
C ASP A 42 -13.08 13.18 5.99
N SER A 43 -14.07 12.49 6.55
CA SER A 43 -15.41 12.95 6.97
C SER A 43 -16.54 13.24 5.96
N VAL A 44 -17.63 12.48 6.12
CA VAL A 44 -19.00 12.98 6.00
C VAL A 44 -19.67 12.75 7.36
N SER A 45 -20.36 13.78 7.88
CA SER A 45 -21.08 13.80 9.17
C SER A 45 -21.72 12.45 9.54
N GLY A 46 -21.11 11.68 10.45
CA GLY A 46 -21.62 10.34 10.78
C GLY A 46 -20.62 9.34 11.41
N GLY A 47 -19.33 9.68 11.53
CA GLY A 47 -18.36 8.87 12.28
C GLY A 47 -17.69 7.73 11.52
N SER A 48 -17.80 7.69 10.18
CA SER A 48 -17.06 6.75 9.34
C SER A 48 -15.83 7.43 8.74
N TYR A 49 -14.65 6.82 8.95
CA TYR A 49 -13.37 7.24 8.39
C TYR A 49 -12.95 6.20 7.35
N THR A 50 -12.76 6.62 6.10
CA THR A 50 -12.14 5.76 5.09
C THR A 50 -10.66 6.12 5.03
N SER A 51 -9.81 5.14 5.32
CA SER A 51 -8.36 5.30 5.23
C SER A 51 -7.83 4.48 4.06
N SER A 52 -7.00 5.10 3.22
CA SER A 52 -6.31 4.45 2.13
C SER A 52 -4.83 4.33 2.47
N VAL A 53 -4.21 3.20 2.20
CA VAL A 53 -2.75 3.02 2.31
C VAL A 53 -2.19 2.80 0.92
N ILE A 54 -1.18 3.58 0.57
CA ILE A 54 -0.43 3.46 -0.68
C ILE A 54 0.88 2.75 -0.41
N PHE A 55 1.09 1.63 -1.09
CA PHE A 55 2.35 0.90 -1.11
C PHE A 55 3.09 1.19 -2.41
N THR A 56 4.37 1.54 -2.30
CA THR A 56 5.27 1.64 -3.45
C THR A 56 6.27 0.49 -3.40
N LEU A 57 6.36 -0.25 -4.50
CA LEU A 57 7.24 -1.41 -4.64
C LEU A 57 8.15 -1.26 -5.86
N LYS A 58 9.30 -1.91 -5.81
CA LYS A 58 10.23 -2.04 -6.94
C LYS A 58 10.65 -3.51 -7.13
N ARG A 59 11.04 -3.88 -8.34
CA ARG A 59 11.78 -5.12 -8.62
C ARG A 59 12.86 -4.89 -9.67
N GLU A 60 13.95 -5.64 -9.57
CA GLU A 60 14.99 -5.64 -10.60
C GLU A 60 14.50 -6.45 -11.81
N LEU A 61 14.62 -5.90 -13.00
CA LEU A 61 14.34 -6.61 -14.25
C LEU A 61 15.60 -7.35 -14.68
N GLU A 62 15.47 -8.65 -14.91
CA GLU A 62 16.52 -9.49 -15.51
C GLU A 62 16.93 -9.01 -16.91
#